data_AF-A0A8H5A505-F1
#
_entry.id   AF-A0A8H5A505-F1
#
_cell.length_a   1.000
_cell.length_b   1.000
_cell.length_c   1.000
_cell.angle_alpha   90.00
_cell.angle_beta   90.00
_cell.angle_gamma   90.00
#
_symmetry.space_group_name_H-M   'P 1'
#
loop_
_entity.id
_entity.type
_entity.pdbx_description
1 polymer ?
#
loop_
_entity_poly.entity_id
_entity_poly.type
_entity_poly.pdbx_seq_one_letter_code
_entity_poly.pdbx_strand_id
1 'polypeptide(L)'
;MPESSLDGQLLLFRAVERVGIKKYVAASWNFDWKNMNLGVHERYDAYIAFRNQAELSSDITPNYFYTRVLAEVLFSLPGHGDFSPANNGAWDPKRKAMEIWGTAAVIERDDASEGGFWLVSSDFNR
;
A
#
# COMPACT_ATOMS: atom_id res chain seq x y z
N MET A 1 7.88 -11.16 8.06
CA MET A 1 9.22 -11.38 7.51
C MET A 1 9.25 -10.83 6.09
N PRO A 2 10.13 -9.87 5.78
CA PRO A 2 10.18 -9.22 4.45
C PRO A 2 10.36 -10.21 3.29
N GLU A 3 11.16 -11.26 3.50
CA GLU A 3 11.49 -12.28 2.50
C GLU A 3 10.23 -13.01 2.02
N SER A 4 9.39 -13.45 2.97
CA SER A 4 8.12 -14.13 2.62
C SER A 4 7.15 -13.25 1.83
N SER A 5 7.17 -11.93 2.05
CA SER A 5 6.33 -10.99 1.30
C SER A 5 6.81 -10.80 -0.13
N LEU A 6 8.13 -10.81 -0.35
CA LEU A 6 8.73 -10.75 -1.69
C LEU A 6 8.49 -12.06 -2.44
N ASP A 7 8.89 -13.18 -1.85
CA ASP A 7 8.83 -14.51 -2.47
C ASP A 7 7.39 -14.90 -2.83
N GLY A 8 6.44 -14.65 -1.92
CA GLY A 8 5.03 -14.95 -2.15
C GLY A 8 4.43 -14.17 -3.31
N GLN A 9 4.73 -12.86 -3.40
CA GLN A 9 4.24 -12.03 -4.51
C GLN A 9 4.87 -12.45 -5.84
N LEU A 10 6.18 -12.74 -5.86
CA LEU A 10 6.84 -13.22 -7.08
C LEU A 10 6.25 -14.55 -7.54
N LEU A 11 6.03 -15.49 -6.63
CA LEU A 11 5.47 -16.80 -6.96
C LEU A 11 4.09 -16.68 -7.61
N LEU A 12 3.20 -15.88 -7.04
CA LEU A 12 1.86 -15.62 -7.59
C LEU A 12 1.94 -14.87 -8.92
N PHE A 13 2.76 -13.84 -9.01
CA PHE A 13 2.93 -13.05 -10.22
C PHE A 13 3.43 -13.91 -11.40
N ARG A 14 4.42 -14.78 -11.18
CA ARG A 14 4.90 -15.71 -12.22
C ARG A 14 3.86 -16.77 -12.60
N ALA A 15 3.01 -17.17 -11.67
CA ALA A 15 1.91 -18.09 -11.98
C ALA A 15 0.88 -17.43 -12.91
N VAL A 16 0.53 -16.17 -12.63
CA VAL A 16 -0.38 -15.34 -13.44
C VAL A 16 0.17 -15.13 -14.85
N GLU A 17 1.47 -14.83 -14.98
CA GLU A 17 2.13 -14.70 -16.29
C GLU A 17 2.06 -16.00 -17.11
N ARG A 18 2.37 -17.15 -16.48
CA ARG A 18 2.37 -18.45 -17.18
C ARG A 18 1.03 -18.83 -17.78
N VAL A 19 -0.07 -18.35 -17.21
CA VAL A 19 -1.44 -18.60 -17.71
C VAL A 19 -1.98 -17.47 -18.59
N GLY A 20 -1.16 -16.46 -18.88
CA GLY A 20 -1.49 -15.37 -19.81
C GLY A 20 -2.44 -14.30 -19.25
N ILE A 21 -2.67 -14.27 -17.94
CA ILE A 21 -3.44 -13.18 -17.30
C ILE A 21 -2.63 -11.89 -17.39
N LYS A 22 -3.28 -10.77 -17.74
CA LYS A 22 -2.63 -9.47 -17.97
C LYS A 22 -2.79 -8.47 -16.84
N LYS A 23 -3.63 -8.77 -15.85
CA LYS A 23 -3.90 -7.88 -14.71
C LYS A 23 -3.50 -8.58 -13.43
N TYR A 24 -2.67 -7.90 -12.64
CA TYR A 24 -2.26 -8.36 -11.32
C TYR A 24 -2.41 -7.22 -10.33
N VAL A 25 -2.94 -7.53 -9.14
CA VAL A 25 -3.03 -6.59 -8.02
C VAL A 25 -2.02 -7.01 -6.97
N ALA A 26 -1.01 -6.18 -6.74
CA ALA A 26 0.03 -6.42 -5.76
C ALA A 26 -0.51 -6.24 -4.34
N ALA A 27 0.18 -6.82 -3.36
CA ALA A 27 -0.22 -6.78 -1.95
C ALA A 27 0.12 -5.43 -1.29
N SER A 28 -0.21 -4.30 -1.91
CA SER A 28 0.33 -2.99 -1.54
C SER A 28 -0.58 -2.13 -0.68
N TRP A 29 -1.69 -2.66 -0.14
CA TRP A 29 -2.75 -1.97 0.62
C TRP A 29 -2.26 -1.34 1.94
N ASN A 30 -1.32 -0.40 1.83
CA ASN A 30 -0.54 0.19 2.91
C ASN A 30 -0.13 1.63 2.53
N PHE A 31 0.93 2.17 3.13
CA PHE A 31 1.40 3.52 2.84
C PHE A 31 2.02 3.65 1.44
N ASP A 32 2.05 4.87 0.91
CA ASP A 32 2.71 5.17 -0.35
C ASP A 32 4.24 5.05 -0.20
N TRP A 33 4.80 3.95 -0.71
CA TRP A 33 6.24 3.67 -0.72
C TRP A 33 6.89 3.87 -2.09
N LYS A 34 6.18 4.40 -3.10
CA LYS A 34 6.65 4.40 -4.50
C LYS A 34 7.97 5.15 -4.73
N ASN A 35 8.22 6.17 -3.91
CA ASN A 35 9.40 7.04 -3.97
C ASN A 35 10.37 6.83 -2.80
N MET A 36 10.17 5.78 -1.99
CA MET A 36 11.09 5.47 -0.90
C MET A 36 12.36 4.82 -1.44
N ASN A 37 13.50 5.17 -0.82
CA ASN A 37 14.76 4.46 -1.04
C ASN A 37 14.78 3.16 -0.26
N LEU A 38 15.51 2.17 -0.76
CA LEU A 38 15.77 0.93 -0.01
C LEU A 38 16.49 1.24 1.30
N GLY A 39 16.17 0.49 2.36
CA GLY A 39 16.74 0.63 3.69
C GLY A 39 16.09 1.72 4.56
N VAL A 40 15.14 2.48 4.01
CA VAL A 40 14.35 3.45 4.80
C VAL A 40 13.35 2.73 5.70
N HIS A 41 12.74 1.65 5.20
CA HIS A 41 11.80 0.85 5.98
C HIS A 41 11.83 -0.59 5.49
N GLU A 42 12.41 -1.48 6.29
CA GLU A 42 12.68 -2.89 5.95
C GLU A 42 11.48 -3.63 5.34
N ARG A 43 10.26 -3.39 5.87
CA ARG A 43 9.06 -4.00 5.29
C ARG A 43 8.71 -3.48 3.90
N TYR A 44 9.00 -2.21 3.60
CA TYR A 44 8.72 -1.61 2.30
C TYR A 44 9.75 -1.98 1.24
N ASP A 45 10.97 -2.33 1.66
CA ASP A 45 12.01 -2.83 0.76
C ASP A 45 11.57 -4.07 -0.02
N ALA A 46 10.80 -4.97 0.60
CA ALA A 46 10.24 -6.14 -0.09
C ALA A 46 9.26 -5.77 -1.22
N TYR A 47 8.46 -4.71 -1.06
CA TYR A 47 7.53 -4.26 -2.11
C TYR A 47 8.25 -3.52 -3.23
N ILE A 48 9.26 -2.72 -2.88
CA ILE A 48 10.13 -2.04 -3.84
C ILE A 48 10.90 -3.09 -4.66
N ALA A 49 11.46 -4.11 -4.02
CA ALA A 49 12.15 -5.21 -4.69
C ALA A 49 11.23 -6.00 -5.63
N PHE A 50 9.99 -6.29 -5.21
CA PHE A 50 8.98 -6.92 -6.06
C PHE A 50 8.69 -6.07 -7.30
N ARG A 51 8.43 -4.76 -7.11
CA ARG A 51 8.18 -3.84 -8.24
C ARG A 51 9.34 -3.86 -9.22
N ASN A 52 10.55 -3.69 -8.72
CA ASN A 52 11.74 -3.66 -9.56
C ASN A 52 11.90 -4.98 -10.33
N GLN A 53 11.64 -6.13 -9.71
CA GLN A 53 11.67 -7.43 -10.40
C GLN A 53 10.60 -7.55 -11.48
N ALA A 54 9.37 -7.12 -11.21
CA ALA A 54 8.28 -7.13 -12.18
C ALA A 54 8.63 -6.25 -13.40
N GLU A 55 9.08 -5.01 -13.17
CA GLU A 55 9.49 -4.07 -14.23
C GLU A 55 10.67 -4.57 -15.06
N LEU A 56 11.60 -5.32 -14.45
CA LEU A 56 12.79 -5.81 -15.16
C LEU A 56 12.52 -7.04 -16.04
N SER A 57 11.43 -7.77 -15.80
CA SER A 57 11.28 -9.11 -16.36
C SER A 57 9.85 -9.50 -16.71
N SER A 58 8.95 -8.52 -16.84
CA SER A 58 7.56 -8.73 -17.24
C SER A 58 7.06 -7.56 -18.08
N ASP A 59 6.20 -7.87 -19.05
CA ASP A 59 5.40 -6.88 -19.76
C ASP A 59 4.10 -6.52 -19.00
N ILE A 60 3.82 -7.21 -17.89
CA ILE A 60 2.68 -6.89 -17.03
C ILE A 60 3.12 -5.81 -16.04
N THR A 61 2.43 -4.67 -16.08
CA THR A 61 2.52 -3.65 -15.03
C THR A 61 1.57 -4.01 -13.88
N PRO A 62 2.08 -4.34 -12.67
CA PRO A 62 1.21 -4.60 -11.52
C PRO A 62 0.41 -3.36 -11.10
N ASN A 63 -0.77 -3.59 -10.53
CA ASN A 63 -1.56 -2.54 -9.88
C ASN A 63 -1.21 -2.50 -8.39
N TYR A 64 -0.92 -1.32 -7.89
CA TYR A 64 -0.59 -1.07 -6.48
C TYR A 64 -1.62 -0.12 -5.88
N PHE A 65 -2.37 -0.55 -4.88
CA PHE A 65 -3.27 0.30 -4.10
C PHE A 65 -2.64 0.76 -2.80
N TYR A 66 -2.64 2.06 -2.53
CA TYR A 66 -2.15 2.68 -1.30
C TYR A 66 -3.32 3.22 -0.50
N THR A 67 -3.61 2.59 0.63
CA THR A 67 -4.73 2.95 1.51
C THR A 67 -4.35 3.92 2.61
N ARG A 68 -3.05 4.12 2.86
CA ARG A 68 -2.50 4.84 4.02
C ARG A 68 -3.01 4.25 5.34
N VAL A 69 -4.15 4.73 5.84
CA VAL A 69 -4.71 4.37 7.13
C VAL A 69 -6.06 3.68 6.92
N LEU A 70 -6.20 2.47 7.45
CA LEU A 70 -7.48 1.80 7.55
C LEU A 70 -8.21 2.28 8.81
N ALA A 71 -9.31 3.01 8.64
CA ALA A 71 -10.05 3.63 9.74
C ALA A 71 -10.47 2.63 10.83
N GLU A 72 -10.94 1.44 10.44
CA GLU A 72 -11.31 0.36 11.37
C GLU A 72 -10.11 -0.13 12.21
N VAL A 73 -8.91 -0.12 11.63
CA VAL A 73 -7.67 -0.50 12.35
C VAL A 73 -7.19 0.63 13.26
N LEU A 74 -7.33 1.88 12.80
CA LEU A 74 -6.94 3.07 13.56
C LEU A 74 -7.84 3.29 14.79
N PHE A 75 -9.15 3.07 14.63
CA PHE A 75 -10.14 3.21 15.69
C PHE A 75 -10.30 1.87 16.42
N SER A 76 -9.30 1.53 17.22
CA SER A 76 -9.28 0.29 17.98
C SER A 76 -10.47 0.21 18.96
N LEU A 77 -11.04 -0.98 19.07
CA LEU A 77 -12.10 -1.28 20.04
C LEU A 77 -11.57 -1.12 21.48
N PRO A 78 -12.44 -0.81 22.46
CA PRO A 78 -12.05 -0.77 23.87
C PRO A 78 -11.32 -2.06 24.30
N GLY A 79 -10.11 -1.93 24.84
CA GLY A 79 -9.29 -3.06 25.29
C GLY A 79 -8.27 -3.60 24.28
N HIS A 80 -8.26 -3.10 23.04
CA HIS A 80 -7.20 -3.36 22.07
C HIS A 80 -6.14 -2.25 22.09
N GLY A 81 -4.92 -2.58 21.67
CA GLY A 81 -3.86 -1.58 21.50
C GLY A 81 -4.31 -0.52 20.49
N ASP A 82 -4.18 0.76 20.85
CA ASP A 82 -4.58 1.88 20.01
C ASP A 82 -3.39 2.52 19.30
N PHE A 83 -3.65 3.23 18.20
CA PHE A 83 -2.63 4.01 17.49
C PHE A 83 -2.58 5.44 18.02
N SER A 84 -2.59 5.59 19.35
CA SER A 84 -2.52 6.88 20.02
C SER A 84 -1.10 7.42 20.15
N PRO A 85 -0.90 8.72 20.42
CA PRO A 85 0.42 9.27 20.71
C PRO A 85 1.16 8.56 21.85
N ALA A 86 0.43 7.98 22.82
CA ALA A 86 1.04 7.19 23.89
C ALA A 86 1.72 5.90 23.37
N ASN A 87 1.31 5.43 22.20
CA ASN A 87 1.82 4.26 21.51
C ASN A 87 2.56 4.63 20.21
N ASN A 88 3.05 5.88 20.10
CA ASN A 88 3.70 6.44 18.90
C ASN A 88 2.83 6.41 17.64
N GLY A 89 1.51 6.41 17.79
CA GLY A 89 0.57 6.45 16.69
C GLY A 89 0.01 7.85 16.41
N ALA A 90 -0.57 8.00 15.22
CA ALA A 90 -0.98 9.28 14.66
C ALA A 90 -2.39 9.77 15.09
N TRP A 91 -3.17 8.95 15.78
CA TRP A 91 -4.56 9.26 16.14
C TRP A 91 -4.66 9.75 17.58
N ASP A 92 -5.04 11.01 17.83
CA ASP A 92 -5.31 11.51 19.18
C ASP A 92 -6.79 11.22 19.56
N PRO A 93 -7.06 10.22 20.42
CA PRO A 93 -8.43 9.87 20.80
C PRO A 93 -9.10 10.93 21.69
N LYS A 94 -8.33 11.75 22.42
CA LYS A 94 -8.88 12.82 23.27
C LYS A 94 -9.34 14.00 22.44
N ARG A 95 -8.54 14.39 21.45
CA ARG A 95 -8.86 15.48 20.52
C ARG A 95 -9.72 15.04 19.35
N LYS A 96 -9.87 13.72 19.15
CA LYS A 96 -10.52 13.09 17.99
C LYS A 96 -9.93 13.59 16.67
N ALA A 97 -8.61 13.69 16.60
CA ALA A 97 -7.89 14.30 15.49
C ALA A 97 -6.68 13.47 15.07
N MET A 98 -6.29 13.56 13.80
CA MET A 98 -5.04 13.05 13.25
C MET A 98 -4.40 14.14 12.41
N GLU A 99 -3.09 14.37 12.59
CA GLU A 99 -2.34 15.30 11.77
C GLU A 99 -1.86 14.61 10.50
N ILE A 100 -2.40 15.04 9.36
CA ILE A 100 -2.03 14.52 8.04
C ILE A 100 -1.14 15.56 7.36
N TRP A 101 0.08 15.14 7.01
CA TRP A 101 1.03 15.99 6.30
C TRP A 101 1.06 15.58 4.82
N GLY A 102 0.62 16.46 3.92
CA GLY A 102 0.63 16.28 2.46
C GLY A 102 -0.71 16.56 1.77
N THR A 103 -0.68 16.70 0.44
CA THR A 103 -1.88 16.95 -0.39
C THR A 103 -2.56 15.63 -0.77
N ALA A 104 -3.89 15.56 -0.68
CA ALA A 104 -4.68 14.42 -1.17
C ALA A 104 -5.54 14.88 -2.36
N ALA A 105 -5.54 14.10 -3.44
CA ALA A 105 -6.39 14.29 -4.60
C ALA A 105 -6.91 12.93 -5.07
N VAL A 106 -8.19 12.86 -5.44
CA VAL A 106 -8.76 11.73 -6.18
C VAL A 106 -8.33 11.89 -7.62
N ILE A 107 -7.51 10.98 -8.12
CA ILE A 107 -7.10 10.97 -9.53
C ILE A 107 -7.45 9.59 -10.08
N GLU A 108 -8.58 9.50 -10.75
CA GLU A 108 -8.81 8.43 -11.73
C GLU A 108 -8.01 8.83 -12.97
N ARG A 109 -7.02 8.02 -13.35
CA ARG A 109 -6.25 8.25 -14.57
C ARG A 109 -6.83 7.39 -15.69
N ASP A 110 -6.95 7.94 -16.89
CA ASP A 110 -7.50 7.24 -18.06
C ASP A 110 -6.70 5.96 -18.42
N ASP A 111 -5.44 5.86 -17.99
CA ASP A 111 -4.56 4.68 -18.15
C ASP A 111 -4.79 3.59 -17.09
N ALA A 112 -5.88 3.68 -16.31
CA ALA A 112 -6.20 2.76 -15.22
C ALA A 112 -6.11 1.28 -15.57
N SER A 113 -6.53 0.98 -16.80
CA SER A 113 -6.62 -0.38 -17.29
C SER A 113 -5.26 -1.01 -17.63
N GLU A 114 -4.20 -0.19 -17.68
CA GLU A 114 -2.84 -0.55 -18.08
C GLU A 114 -1.91 -0.84 -16.88
N GLY A 115 -2.38 -0.63 -15.64
CA GLY A 115 -1.62 -0.85 -14.41
C GLY A 115 -1.22 0.43 -13.69
N GLY A 116 -0.40 0.33 -12.64
CA GLY A 116 0.19 1.50 -11.96
C GLY A 116 -0.22 1.67 -10.49
N PHE A 117 -0.10 2.90 -9.99
CA PHE A 117 -0.29 3.25 -8.58
C PHE A 117 -1.61 3.96 -8.33
N TRP A 118 -2.35 3.47 -7.34
CA TRP A 118 -3.68 3.91 -6.95
C TRP A 118 -3.63 4.46 -5.53
N LEU A 119 -4.04 5.71 -5.33
CA LEU A 119 -4.26 6.27 -3.99
C LEU A 119 -5.72 6.06 -3.62
N VAL A 120 -5.99 5.37 -2.52
CA VAL A 120 -7.35 5.22 -1.99
C VAL A 120 -7.58 6.33 -0.96
N SER A 121 -8.55 7.19 -1.23
CA SER A 121 -9.06 8.20 -0.28
C SER A 121 -10.54 7.93 -0.01
N SER A 122 -10.94 7.94 1.25
CA SER A 122 -12.36 7.97 1.63
C SER A 122 -12.88 9.41 1.53
N ASP A 123 -13.88 9.62 0.67
CA ASP A 123 -14.61 10.88 0.62
C ASP A 123 -15.57 10.95 1.81
N PHE A 124 -15.38 11.91 2.72
CA PHE A 124 -16.34 12.17 3.80
C PHE A 124 -17.28 13.29 3.37
N ASN A 125 -18.23 12.97 2.50
CA ASN A 125 -19.36 13.84 2.25
C ASN A 125 -20.35 13.72 3.42
N ARG A 126 -20.37 14.72 4.30
CA ARG A 126 -21.48 15.08 5.18
C ARG A 126 -21.58 16.58 5.35
#